data_AF-A0A967WNG4-F1
#
_entry.id   AF-A0A967WNG4-F1
#
_cell.length_a   1.000
_cell.length_b   1.000
_cell.length_c   1.000
_cell.angle_alpha   90.00
_cell.angle_beta   90.00
_cell.angle_gamma   90.00
#
_symmetry.space_group_name_H-M   'P 1'
#
loop_
_entity.id
_entity.type
_entity.pdbx_description
1 polymer ?
#
loop_
_entity_poly.entity_id
_entity_poly.type
_entity_poly.pdbx_seq_one_letter_code
_entity_poly.pdbx_strand_id
1 'polypeptide(L)' 'SQCGSCTVHLDGMAVKSCTVLAVQADGSQVTTIEGLGNGELHPMQQAFWDNHGLQCGYCTP' A
#
# COMPACT_ATOMS: atom_id res chain seq x y z
N SER A 1 -14.04 -0.59 -9.04
CA SER A 1 -12.79 -1.09 -8.40
C SER A 1 -13.11 -2.25 -7.47
N GLN A 2 -12.62 -3.46 -7.79
CA GLN A 2 -13.04 -4.70 -7.10
C GLN A 2 -11.90 -5.44 -6.37
N CYS A 3 -10.63 -5.31 -6.79
CA CYS A 3 -9.53 -6.14 -6.28
C CYS A 3 -8.80 -5.61 -5.03
N GLY A 4 -8.73 -4.29 -4.83
CA GLY A 4 -7.98 -3.70 -3.71
C GLY A 4 -6.45 -3.65 -3.87
N SER A 5 -5.87 -4.18 -4.96
CA SER A 5 -4.40 -4.17 -5.20
C SER A 5 -3.79 -2.77 -5.44
N CYS A 6 -4.62 -1.74 -5.43
CA CYS A 6 -4.23 -0.34 -5.61
C CYS A 6 -4.43 0.46 -4.31
N THR A 7 -4.45 -0.23 -3.16
CA THR A 7 -4.65 0.43 -1.87
C THR A 7 -3.41 1.23 -1.51
N VAL A 8 -3.61 2.48 -1.13
CA VAL A 8 -2.59 3.38 -0.57
C VAL A 8 -3.19 4.10 0.62
N HIS A 9 -2.36 4.71 1.48
CA HIS A 9 -2.86 5.63 2.49
C HIS A 9 -2.83 7.06 1.95
N LEU A 10 -3.99 7.70 1.86
CA LEU A 10 -4.13 9.13 1.56
C LEU A 10 -4.50 9.83 2.86
N ASP A 11 -3.61 10.70 3.36
CA ASP A 11 -3.74 11.39 4.64
C ASP A 11 -4.04 10.41 5.81
N GLY A 12 -3.34 9.26 5.78
CA GLY A 12 -3.48 8.18 6.77
C GLY A 12 -4.67 7.24 6.55
N MET A 13 -5.55 7.50 5.57
CA MET A 13 -6.73 6.69 5.29
C MET A 13 -6.50 5.74 4.11
N ALA A 14 -6.86 4.46 4.28
CA ALA A 14 -6.79 3.48 3.20
C ALA A 14 -7.82 3.79 2.10
N VAL A 15 -7.33 4.05 0.89
CA VAL A 15 -8.16 4.38 -0.28
C VAL A 15 -7.75 3.55 -1.49
N LYS A 16 -8.69 3.36 -2.42
CA LYS A 16 -8.45 2.72 -3.73
C LYS A 16 -7.92 3.77 -4.71
N SER A 17 -6.60 3.80 -4.96
CA SER A 17 -5.98 4.84 -5.80
C SER A 17 -6.49 4.84 -7.24
N CYS A 18 -6.90 3.68 -7.78
CA CYS A 18 -7.46 3.61 -9.14
C CYS A 18 -8.80 4.32 -9.33
N THR A 19 -9.40 4.82 -8.24
CA THR A 19 -10.65 5.61 -8.25
C THR A 19 -10.46 7.03 -7.71
N VAL A 20 -9.23 7.43 -7.40
CA VAL A 20 -8.88 8.80 -6.99
C VAL A 20 -8.17 9.45 -8.17
N LEU A 21 -8.68 10.58 -8.66
CA LEU A 21 -8.00 11.34 -9.71
C LEU A 21 -6.74 11.97 -9.12
N ALA A 22 -5.65 12.03 -9.89
CA ALA A 22 -4.39 12.60 -9.41
C ALA A 22 -4.58 14.05 -8.87
N VAL A 23 -5.40 14.86 -9.53
CA VAL A 23 -5.73 16.24 -9.09
C VAL A 23 -6.50 16.30 -7.77
N GLN A 24 -7.18 15.22 -7.36
CA GLN A 24 -7.84 15.15 -6.06
C GLN A 24 -6.85 14.87 -4.92
N ALA A 25 -5.66 14.35 -5.24
CA ALA A 25 -4.59 14.11 -4.28
C ALA A 25 -3.60 15.28 -4.18
N ASP A 26 -3.84 16.37 -4.90
CA ASP A 26 -2.98 17.56 -4.83
C ASP A 26 -2.97 18.15 -3.42
N GLY A 27 -1.78 18.33 -2.86
CA GLY A 27 -1.57 18.78 -1.47
C GLY A 27 -1.77 17.72 -0.38
N SER A 28 -2.22 16.50 -0.70
CA SER A 28 -2.34 15.40 0.26
C SER A 28 -1.03 14.63 0.45
N GLN A 29 -0.91 13.95 1.60
CA GLN A 29 0.16 13.00 1.85
C GLN A 29 -0.25 11.61 1.36
N VAL A 30 0.50 11.06 0.40
CA VAL A 30 0.31 9.68 -0.08
C VAL A 30 1.42 8.79 0.47
N THR A 31 1.04 7.70 1.15
CA THR A 31 1.96 6.63 1.54
C THR A 31 1.65 5.36 0.75
N THR A 32 2.65 4.85 0.04
CA THR A 32 2.60 3.60 -0.73
C THR A 32 3.35 2.49 0.01
N ILE A 33 3.41 1.28 -0.57
CA ILE A 33 4.14 0.15 0.02
C ILE A 33 5.62 0.46 0.25
N GLU A 34 6.23 1.20 -0.68
CA GLU A 34 7.63 1.61 -0.61
C GLU A 34 7.90 2.54 0.58
N GLY A 35 6.87 3.19 1.13
CA GLY A 35 6.98 4.08 2.28
C GLY A 35 6.95 3.38 3.64
N LEU A 36 6.69 2.07 3.71
CA LEU A 36 6.55 1.35 4.99
C LEU A 36 7.88 0.88 5.58
N GLY A 37 8.96 0.78 4.78
CA GLY A 37 10.28 0.32 5.22
C GLY A 37 11.37 1.37 4.96
N ASN A 38 12.24 1.60 5.94
CA ASN A 38 13.37 2.55 5.83
C ASN A 38 14.71 1.81 5.77
N GLY A 39 14.91 1.01 4.72
CA GLY A 39 16.09 0.16 4.53
C GLY A 39 16.00 -1.22 5.20
N GLU A 40 15.01 -1.41 6.06
CA GLU A 40 14.62 -2.69 6.65
C GLU A 40 13.11 -2.92 6.45
N LEU A 41 12.66 -4.17 6.50
CA LEU A 41 11.24 -4.49 6.36
C LEU A 41 10.42 -3.93 7.54
N HIS A 42 9.28 -3.33 7.22
CA HIS A 42 8.27 -2.99 8.23
C HIS A 42 7.86 -4.27 8.99
N PRO A 43 7.54 -4.22 10.30
CA PRO A 43 7.08 -5.39 11.04
C PRO A 43 5.95 -6.18 10.37
N MET A 44 5.03 -5.48 9.67
CA MET A 44 3.98 -6.14 8.87
C MET A 44 4.53 -6.86 7.64
N GLN A 45 5.49 -6.25 6.92
CA GLN A 45 6.12 -6.89 5.76
C GLN A 45 6.90 -8.14 6.19
N GLN A 46 7.63 -8.06 7.31
CA GLN A 46 8.34 -9.20 7.89
C GLN A 46 7.37 -10.32 8.30
N ALA A 47 6.27 -9.99 8.98
CA ALA A 47 5.27 -10.99 9.37
C ALA A 47 4.63 -11.69 8.15
N PHE A 48 4.35 -10.95 7.07
CA PHE A 48 3.87 -11.54 5.82
C PHE A 48 4.89 -12.49 5.19
N TRP A 49 6.17 -12.14 5.25
CA TRP A 49 7.26 -13.01 4.78
C TRP A 49 7.34 -14.31 5.61
N ASP A 50 7.43 -14.18 6.93
CA ASP A 50 7.65 -15.30 7.86
C ASP A 50 6.49 -16.31 7.84
N ASN A 51 5.27 -15.83 7.57
CA ASN A 51 4.07 -16.66 7.58
C ASN A 51 3.62 -17.08 6.18
N HIS A 52 4.45 -16.90 5.15
CA HIS A 52 4.11 -17.21 3.77
C HIS A 52 2.78 -16.55 3.33
N GLY A 53 2.54 -15.32 3.77
CA GLY A 53 1.34 -14.52 3.53
C GLY A 53 1.20 -13.99 2.10
N LEU A 54 2.09 -14.41 1.19
CA LEU A 54 2.05 -14.12 -0.23
C LEU A 54 2.45 -15.33 -1.07
N GLN A 55 2.00 -15.35 -2.32
CA GLN A 55 2.44 -16.32 -3.33
C GLN A 55 2.99 -15.58 -4.55
N CYS A 56 2.12 -15.17 -5.48
CA CYS A 56 2.54 -14.38 -6.64
C CYS A 56 2.94 -12.94 -6.31
N GLY A 57 2.60 -12.46 -5.11
CA GLY A 57 2.93 -11.11 -4.61
C GLY A 57 2.07 -9.97 -5.14
N TYR A 58 1.22 -10.20 -6.14
CA TYR A 58 0.47 -9.12 -6.81
C TYR A 58 -0.50 -8.35 -5.88
N CYS A 59 -1.06 -9.02 -4.87
CA CYS A 59 -2.00 -8.42 -3.91
C CYS A 59 -1.37 -8.02 -2.57
N THR A 60 -0.05 -8.15 -2.42
CA THR A 60 0.72 -7.80 -1.21
C THR A 60 1.38 -6.40 -1.21
N PRO A 61 1.23 -5.51 -2.21
CA PRO A 61 1.56 -4.10 -2.01
C PRO A 61 0.74 -3.49 -0.86
#